data_AF-A0A2S5LMG7-F1
#
_entry.id   AF-A0A2S5LMG7-F1
#
_cell.length_a   1.000
_cell.length_b   1.000
_cell.length_c   1.000
_cell.angle_alpha   90.00
_cell.angle_beta   90.00
_cell.angle_gamma   90.00
#
_symmetry.space_group_name_H-M   'P 1'
#
loop_
_entity.id
_entity.type
_entity.pdbx_description
1 polymer ?
#
loop_
_entity_poly.entity_id
_entity_poly.type
_entity_poly.pdbx_seq_one_letter_code
_entity_poly.pdbx_strand_id
1 'polypeptide(L)'
;MTLKPIILCPSARLARSIQNDIAKQQIEAQKSQWLSPEVQTLSQWLDRIIEEGLLTGEIVAQSSPYALSVFNEQLLWEEVITQSLKKNAFGELFDVSGLAKAAMEANRYVVAWHLHVPREHQAEESRQFMLWQHAFQARCGELNALESVRYLDWQLSHLVNVSSALPSRIEFAGFDQTAPQEKRLRDILMQRGVEVVDYITTASEPAQTHHICLEHGDAECRAAVAWAEQYLNEHPKATIAVVTPRLSEIRNQLADLLDDVFYPESVRPSLAAMPRRYNFSLGTPLAQQPVIQSALNLLRLVTAYQLAYADVSAMLLSPFWSASQQEADARALLDAKMREKLPMQFTLAHFIEF
;
A
#
# COMPACT_ATOMS: atom_id res chain seq x y z
N MET A 1 -19.10 28.48 5.10
CA MET A 1 -18.51 27.71 6.20
C MET A 1 -19.54 26.69 6.67
N THR A 2 -19.21 25.40 6.63
CA THR A 2 -20.04 24.39 7.31
C THR A 2 -19.66 24.36 8.79
N LEU A 3 -20.66 24.26 9.67
CA LEU A 3 -20.48 24.32 11.14
C LEU A 3 -19.86 23.04 11.74
N LYS A 4 -19.56 22.03 10.92
CA LYS A 4 -19.13 20.71 11.41
C LYS A 4 -17.61 20.59 11.33
N PRO A 5 -16.95 20.18 12.42
CA PRO A 5 -15.54 19.82 12.39
C PRO A 5 -15.35 18.54 11.57
N ILE A 6 -14.26 18.47 10.82
CA ILE A 6 -13.83 17.28 10.11
C ILE A 6 -12.50 16.80 10.66
N ILE A 7 -12.34 15.48 10.81
CA ILE A 7 -11.08 14.85 11.21
C ILE A 7 -10.43 14.27 9.96
N LEU A 8 -9.22 14.75 9.64
CA LEU A 8 -8.42 14.23 8.53
C LEU A 8 -7.37 13.25 9.06
N CYS A 9 -7.20 12.15 8.33
CA CYS A 9 -6.23 11.10 8.65
C CYS A 9 -5.30 10.84 7.45
N PRO A 10 -4.06 10.37 7.67
CA PRO A 10 -3.17 9.94 6.60
C PRO A 10 -3.60 8.62 5.97
N SER A 11 -4.39 7.78 6.68
CA SER A 11 -4.83 6.48 6.19
C SER A 11 -6.30 6.19 6.50
N ALA A 12 -6.94 5.41 5.61
CA ALA A 12 -8.32 4.96 5.78
C ALA A 12 -8.49 4.09 7.04
N ARG A 13 -7.43 3.39 7.46
CA ARG A 13 -7.44 2.59 8.68
C ARG A 13 -7.54 3.46 9.92
N LEU A 14 -6.74 4.52 10.03
CA LEU A 14 -6.82 5.43 11.16
C LEU A 14 -8.19 6.11 11.20
N ALA A 15 -8.69 6.55 10.04
CA ALA A 15 -10.04 7.12 9.95
C ALA A 15 -11.11 6.17 10.50
N ARG A 16 -11.06 4.89 10.09
CA ARG A 16 -11.99 3.86 10.59
C ARG A 16 -11.80 3.58 12.09
N SER A 17 -10.57 3.59 12.59
CA SER A 17 -10.29 3.40 14.02
C SER A 17 -10.92 4.51 14.85
N ILE A 18 -10.69 5.77 14.47
CA ILE A 18 -11.24 6.94 15.15
C ILE A 18 -12.77 6.93 15.10
N GLN A 19 -13.38 6.59 13.96
CA GLN A 19 -14.84 6.42 13.86
C GLN A 19 -15.37 5.37 14.84
N ASN A 20 -14.70 4.23 14.95
CA ASN A 20 -15.09 3.16 15.87
C ASN A 20 -14.94 3.58 17.34
N ASP A 21 -13.87 4.31 17.68
CA ASP A 21 -13.62 4.76 19.04
C ASP A 21 -14.65 5.82 19.48
N ILE A 22 -15.00 6.75 18.59
CA ILE A 22 -16.10 7.70 18.82
C ILE A 22 -17.43 6.94 19.00
N ALA A 23 -17.70 5.94 18.16
CA ALA A 23 -18.92 5.14 18.29
C ALA A 23 -18.98 4.39 19.63
N LYS A 24 -17.88 3.79 20.09
CA LYS A 24 -17.81 3.13 21.40
C LYS A 24 -18.10 4.09 22.54
N GLN A 25 -17.52 5.29 22.52
CA GLN A 25 -17.79 6.32 23.54
C GLN A 25 -19.27 6.73 23.58
N GLN A 26 -19.95 6.85 22.43
CA GLN A 26 -21.38 7.16 22.40
C GLN A 26 -22.25 6.01 22.96
N ILE A 27 -21.86 4.75 22.70
CA ILE A 27 -22.53 3.57 23.25
C ILE A 27 -22.34 3.51 24.77
N GLU A 28 -21.14 3.76 25.26
CA GLU A 28 -20.84 3.84 26.71
C GLU A 28 -21.62 4.98 27.39
N ALA A 29 -21.83 6.09 26.68
CA ALA A 29 -22.70 7.19 27.09
C ALA A 29 -24.20 6.89 26.95
N GLN A 30 -24.59 5.64 26.67
CA GLN A 30 -25.97 5.16 26.52
C GLN A 30 -26.80 5.87 25.44
N LYS A 31 -26.16 6.46 24.42
CA LYS A 31 -26.89 7.02 23.28
C LYS A 31 -27.21 5.93 22.26
N SER A 32 -28.47 5.87 21.84
CA SER A 32 -28.93 4.92 20.81
C SER A 32 -28.83 5.47 19.38
N GLN A 33 -28.70 6.80 19.24
CA GLN A 33 -28.58 7.49 17.96
C GLN A 33 -27.64 8.69 18.10
N TRP A 34 -26.74 8.86 17.15
CA TRP A 34 -25.85 10.01 17.05
C TRP A 34 -25.60 10.34 15.58
N LEU A 35 -25.20 11.58 15.33
CA LEU A 35 -24.73 11.99 14.01
C LEU A 35 -23.34 11.41 13.78
N SER A 36 -23.11 10.75 12.64
CA SER A 36 -21.78 10.22 12.31
C SER A 36 -20.75 11.36 12.22
N PRO A 37 -19.59 11.25 12.90
CA PRO A 37 -18.52 12.22 12.73
C PRO A 37 -17.99 12.16 11.28
N GLU A 38 -17.59 13.31 10.75
CA GLU A 38 -16.90 13.38 9.45
C GLU A 38 -15.42 13.05 9.67
N VAL A 39 -15.05 11.80 9.39
CA VAL A 39 -13.66 11.32 9.48
C VAL A 39 -13.29 10.69 8.15
N GLN A 40 -12.26 11.20 7.49
CA GLN A 40 -11.84 10.71 6.17
C GLN A 40 -10.35 10.93 5.93
N THR A 41 -9.83 10.38 4.83
CA THR A 41 -8.42 10.63 4.48
C THR A 41 -8.22 12.02 3.90
N LEU A 42 -7.00 12.55 4.03
CA LEU A 42 -6.63 13.80 3.39
C LEU A 42 -6.86 13.78 1.87
N SER A 43 -6.50 12.67 1.20
CA SER A 43 -6.70 12.52 -0.24
C SER A 43 -8.19 12.58 -0.60
N GLN A 44 -9.05 11.83 0.10
CA GLN A 44 -10.49 11.80 -0.15
C GLN A 44 -11.12 13.18 0.02
N TRP A 45 -10.67 13.93 1.03
CA TRP A 45 -11.16 15.29 1.25
C TRP A 45 -10.75 16.25 0.13
N LEU A 46 -9.48 16.22 -0.28
CA LEU A 46 -8.98 17.05 -1.38
C LEU A 46 -9.65 16.69 -2.70
N ASP A 47 -9.74 15.40 -3.03
CA ASP A 47 -10.39 14.91 -4.25
C ASP A 47 -11.84 15.38 -4.31
N ARG A 48 -12.58 15.28 -3.20
CA ARG A 48 -13.96 15.79 -3.12
C ARG A 48 -14.05 17.29 -3.36
N ILE A 49 -13.19 18.10 -2.73
CA ILE A 49 -13.21 19.56 -2.92
C ILE A 49 -12.91 19.94 -4.37
N ILE A 50 -11.94 19.26 -4.98
CA ILE A 50 -11.56 19.52 -6.37
C ILE A 50 -12.67 19.06 -7.32
N GLU A 51 -13.27 17.89 -7.10
CA GLU A 51 -14.41 17.40 -7.86
C GLU A 51 -15.60 18.37 -7.77
N GLU A 52 -15.92 18.85 -6.57
CA GLU A 52 -16.94 19.89 -6.38
C GLU A 52 -16.60 21.16 -7.17
N GLY A 53 -15.36 21.65 -7.09
CA GLY A 53 -14.92 22.83 -7.85
C GLY A 53 -14.96 22.64 -9.37
N LEU A 54 -14.71 21.42 -9.87
CA LEU A 54 -14.83 21.07 -11.29
C LEU A 54 -16.30 21.06 -11.73
N LEU A 55 -17.19 20.49 -10.90
CA LEU A 55 -18.62 20.41 -11.18
C LEU A 55 -19.32 21.77 -11.12
N THR A 56 -18.90 22.65 -10.20
CA THR A 56 -19.43 24.02 -10.10
C THR A 56 -18.82 24.98 -11.13
N GLY A 57 -17.78 24.55 -11.84
CA GLY A 57 -17.08 25.37 -12.84
C GLY A 57 -16.10 26.39 -12.24
N GLU A 58 -15.82 26.32 -10.95
CA GLU A 58 -14.77 27.13 -10.29
C GLU A 58 -13.36 26.72 -10.76
N ILE A 59 -13.20 25.44 -11.10
CA ILE A 59 -11.98 24.89 -11.70
C ILE A 59 -12.28 24.58 -13.17
N VAL A 60 -11.47 25.13 -14.08
CA VAL A 60 -11.63 24.89 -15.52
C VAL A 60 -11.23 23.45 -15.84
N ALA A 61 -12.22 22.61 -16.16
CA ALA A 61 -12.02 21.18 -16.42
C ALA A 61 -11.02 20.88 -17.54
N GLN A 62 -10.91 21.74 -18.55
CA GLN A 62 -9.96 21.61 -19.66
C GLN A 62 -8.49 21.75 -19.21
N SER A 63 -8.25 22.30 -18.02
CA SER A 63 -6.92 22.48 -17.44
C SER A 63 -6.61 21.48 -16.33
N SER A 64 -7.51 20.53 -16.05
CA SER A 64 -7.30 19.53 -15.01
C SER A 64 -6.37 18.42 -15.53
N PRO A 65 -5.21 18.19 -14.89
CA PRO A 65 -4.35 17.08 -15.24
C PRO A 65 -4.98 15.75 -14.79
N TYR A 66 -4.63 14.67 -15.49
CA TYR A 66 -4.98 13.31 -15.09
C TYR A 66 -4.07 12.85 -13.94
N ALA A 67 -4.66 12.44 -12.82
CA ALA A 67 -3.92 11.84 -11.71
C ALA A 67 -3.48 10.42 -12.08
N LEU A 68 -2.17 10.18 -12.12
CA LEU A 68 -1.63 8.85 -12.40
C LEU A 68 -1.92 7.91 -11.23
N SER A 69 -2.39 6.70 -11.57
CA SER A 69 -2.40 5.58 -10.65
C SER A 69 -0.95 5.09 -10.42
N VAL A 70 -0.71 4.39 -9.31
CA VAL A 70 0.60 3.79 -9.01
C VAL A 70 1.10 2.91 -10.16
N PHE A 71 0.18 2.17 -10.81
CA PHE A 71 0.50 1.32 -11.95
C PHE A 71 0.89 2.14 -13.19
N ASN A 72 0.11 3.18 -13.52
CA ASN A 72 0.40 4.03 -14.69
C ASN A 72 1.69 4.83 -14.50
N GLU A 73 1.94 5.32 -13.28
CA GLU A 73 3.21 5.96 -12.93
C GLU A 73 4.38 4.99 -13.14
N GLN A 74 4.28 3.76 -12.62
CA GLN A 74 5.32 2.74 -12.80
C GLN A 74 5.58 2.45 -14.28
N LEU A 75 4.54 2.28 -15.09
CA LEU A 75 4.67 2.00 -16.52
C LEU A 75 5.40 3.13 -17.26
N LEU A 76 5.08 4.39 -16.93
CA LEU A 76 5.76 5.55 -17.52
C LEU A 76 7.23 5.62 -17.11
N TRP A 77 7.55 5.30 -15.85
CA TRP A 77 8.94 5.18 -15.41
C TRP A 77 9.68 4.06 -16.13
N GLU A 78 9.07 2.89 -16.28
CA GLU A 78 9.63 1.76 -17.02
C GLU A 78 9.88 2.15 -18.50
N GLU A 79 8.96 2.87 -19.13
CA GLU A 79 9.12 3.40 -20.50
C GLU A 79 10.36 4.32 -20.59
N VAL A 80 10.45 5.32 -19.71
CA VAL A 80 11.54 6.30 -19.69
C VAL A 80 12.90 5.64 -19.44
N ILE A 81 12.96 4.73 -18.46
CA ILE A 81 14.18 4.01 -18.11
C ILE A 81 14.59 3.09 -19.26
N THR A 82 13.66 2.37 -19.88
CA THR A 82 13.96 1.51 -21.04
C THR A 82 14.53 2.32 -22.21
N GLN A 83 13.96 3.48 -22.52
CA GLN A 83 14.47 4.36 -23.58
C GLN A 83 15.88 4.89 -23.28
N SER A 84 16.18 5.17 -22.02
CA SER A 84 17.51 5.57 -21.56
C SER A 84 18.52 4.41 -21.67
N LEU A 85 18.13 3.22 -21.22
CA LEU A 85 18.96 2.02 -21.20
C LEU A 85 19.28 1.49 -22.60
N LYS A 86 18.43 1.72 -23.61
CA LYS A 86 18.74 1.39 -25.02
C LYS A 86 20.04 2.02 -25.54
N LYS A 87 20.51 3.10 -24.90
CA LYS A 87 21.77 3.77 -25.23
C LYS A 87 22.99 3.14 -24.54
N ASN A 88 22.77 2.27 -23.56
CA ASN A 88 23.80 1.63 -22.77
C ASN A 88 24.03 0.18 -23.22
N ALA A 89 25.30 -0.20 -23.39
CA ALA A 89 25.67 -1.55 -23.84
C ALA A 89 25.21 -2.68 -22.88
N PHE A 90 24.91 -2.34 -21.63
CA PHE A 90 24.47 -3.28 -20.58
C PHE A 90 22.99 -3.16 -20.22
N GLY A 91 22.19 -2.45 -21.03
CA GLY A 91 20.78 -2.17 -20.75
C GLY A 91 19.92 -3.42 -20.50
N GLU A 92 20.25 -4.55 -21.12
CA GLU A 92 19.53 -5.82 -20.99
C GLU A 92 19.77 -6.56 -19.66
N LEU A 93 20.79 -6.16 -18.89
CA LEU A 93 21.12 -6.78 -17.59
C LEU A 93 20.38 -6.14 -16.40
N PHE A 94 19.71 -5.00 -16.62
CA PHE A 94 19.06 -4.26 -15.55
C PHE A 94 17.61 -4.70 -15.35
N ASP A 95 17.21 -4.85 -14.08
CA ASP A 95 15.80 -4.96 -13.70
C ASP A 95 15.12 -3.59 -13.80
N VAL A 96 14.51 -3.33 -14.97
CA VAL A 96 13.79 -2.08 -15.26
C VAL A 96 12.67 -1.84 -14.25
N SER A 97 11.97 -2.89 -13.82
CA SER A 97 10.84 -2.76 -12.89
C SER A 97 11.32 -2.38 -11.49
N GLY A 98 12.40 -3.00 -11.03
CA GLY A 98 13.08 -2.62 -9.78
C GLY A 98 13.58 -1.18 -9.80
N LEU A 99 14.23 -0.77 -10.90
CA LEU A 99 14.71 0.61 -11.08
C LEU A 99 13.56 1.63 -11.11
N ALA A 100 12.45 1.31 -11.80
CA ALA A 100 11.28 2.18 -11.84
C ALA A 100 10.69 2.41 -10.45
N LYS A 101 10.54 1.36 -9.63
CA LYS A 101 10.06 1.50 -8.25
C LYS A 101 10.98 2.37 -7.39
N ALA A 102 12.29 2.17 -7.49
CA ALA A 102 13.27 3.00 -6.80
C ALA A 102 13.21 4.47 -7.25
N ALA A 103 13.05 4.71 -8.56
CA ALA A 103 12.93 6.05 -9.12
C ALA A 103 11.61 6.74 -8.69
N MET A 104 10.48 6.02 -8.68
CA MET A 104 9.21 6.53 -8.15
C MET A 104 9.35 6.98 -6.68
N GLU A 105 9.97 6.14 -5.85
CA GLU A 105 10.17 6.47 -4.43
C GLU A 105 11.10 7.68 -4.25
N ALA A 106 12.22 7.72 -4.97
CA ALA A 106 13.14 8.85 -4.95
C ALA A 106 12.46 10.15 -5.42
N ASN A 107 11.68 10.09 -6.51
CA ASN A 107 10.91 11.23 -7.02
C ASN A 107 9.91 11.74 -5.97
N ARG A 108 9.20 10.83 -5.30
CA ARG A 108 8.28 11.19 -4.22
C ARG A 108 8.99 11.96 -3.12
N TYR A 109 10.15 11.50 -2.64
CA TYR A 109 10.88 12.23 -1.61
C TYR A 109 11.39 13.59 -2.09
N VAL A 110 11.98 13.63 -3.29
CA VAL A 110 12.53 14.87 -3.86
C VAL A 110 11.45 15.94 -4.00
N VAL A 111 10.27 15.58 -4.51
CA VAL A 111 9.15 16.52 -4.67
C VAL A 111 8.52 16.87 -3.32
N ALA A 112 8.12 15.89 -2.52
CA ALA A 112 7.39 16.13 -1.27
C ALA A 112 8.20 16.98 -0.28
N TRP A 113 9.52 16.72 -0.19
CA TRP A 113 10.42 17.39 0.75
C TRP A 113 11.22 18.54 0.13
N HIS A 114 10.99 18.86 -1.14
CA HIS A 114 11.74 19.89 -1.88
C HIS A 114 13.27 19.68 -1.78
N LEU A 115 13.71 18.42 -1.91
CA LEU A 115 15.13 18.09 -1.75
C LEU A 115 15.92 18.60 -2.95
N HIS A 116 16.95 19.40 -2.67
CA HIS A 116 17.94 19.79 -3.66
C HIS A 116 19.23 19.05 -3.40
N VAL A 117 19.69 18.24 -4.37
CA VAL A 117 20.99 17.57 -4.30
C VAL A 117 21.96 18.30 -5.23
N PRO A 118 22.92 19.08 -4.69
CA PRO A 118 23.91 19.79 -5.50
C PRO A 118 24.73 18.83 -6.37
N ARG A 119 25.08 19.23 -7.60
CA ARG A 119 25.79 18.38 -8.58
C ARG A 119 27.11 17.79 -8.07
N GLU A 120 27.77 18.50 -7.18
CA GLU A 120 29.05 18.11 -6.55
C GLU A 120 28.91 16.92 -5.59
N HIS A 121 27.72 16.70 -5.02
CA HIS A 121 27.42 15.59 -4.12
C HIS A 121 26.66 14.45 -4.81
N GLN A 122 26.40 14.56 -6.12
CA GLN A 122 25.67 13.53 -6.86
C GLN A 122 26.58 12.36 -7.20
N ALA A 123 26.21 11.17 -6.72
CA ALA A 123 26.74 9.91 -7.23
C ALA A 123 26.27 9.69 -8.68
N GLU A 124 26.86 8.70 -9.36
CA GLU A 124 26.49 8.38 -10.75
C GLU A 124 25.01 8.00 -10.86
N GLU A 125 24.52 7.21 -9.91
CA GLU A 125 23.11 6.80 -9.83
C GLU A 125 22.19 8.00 -9.63
N SER A 126 22.58 8.97 -8.80
CA SER A 126 21.81 10.20 -8.59
C SER A 126 21.72 11.04 -9.86
N ARG A 127 22.80 11.11 -10.65
CA ARG A 127 22.79 11.82 -11.95
C ARG A 127 21.86 11.14 -12.95
N GLN A 128 21.91 9.80 -13.03
CA GLN A 128 21.01 9.04 -13.90
C GLN A 128 19.56 9.23 -13.48
N PHE A 129 19.27 9.14 -12.18
CA PHE A 129 17.93 9.40 -11.65
C PHE A 129 17.41 10.78 -12.04
N MET A 130 18.22 11.85 -11.92
CA MET A 130 17.81 13.20 -12.31
C MET A 130 17.50 13.33 -13.81
N LEU A 131 18.24 12.61 -14.67
CA LEU A 131 17.94 12.54 -16.11
C LEU A 131 16.61 11.83 -16.38
N TRP A 132 16.37 10.70 -15.71
CA TRP A 132 15.11 9.97 -15.81
C TRP A 132 13.94 10.80 -15.28
N GLN A 133 14.12 11.51 -14.15
CA GLN A 133 13.11 12.39 -13.58
C GLN A 133 12.71 13.50 -14.56
N HIS A 134 13.67 14.15 -15.21
CA HIS A 134 13.38 15.18 -16.22
C HIS A 134 12.62 14.60 -17.42
N ALA A 135 13.04 13.44 -17.93
CA ALA A 135 12.35 12.77 -19.04
C ALA A 135 10.93 12.32 -18.65
N PHE A 136 10.75 11.81 -17.44
CA PHE A 136 9.46 11.44 -16.87
C PHE A 136 8.52 12.65 -16.75
N GLN A 137 9.01 13.78 -16.24
CA GLN A 137 8.22 15.01 -16.13
C GLN A 137 7.82 15.56 -17.51
N ALA A 138 8.71 15.49 -18.50
CA ALA A 138 8.39 15.87 -19.88
C ALA A 138 7.28 14.97 -20.45
N ARG A 139 7.39 13.65 -20.26
CA ARG A 139 6.38 12.68 -20.69
C ARG A 139 5.03 12.89 -20.01
N CYS A 140 5.03 13.19 -18.72
CA CYS A 140 3.83 13.57 -17.98
C CYS A 140 3.19 14.84 -18.53
N GLY A 141 4.00 15.83 -18.92
CA GLY A 141 3.53 17.06 -19.57
C GLY A 141 2.84 16.81 -20.92
N GLU A 142 3.38 15.92 -21.76
CA GLU A 142 2.76 15.53 -23.03
C GLU A 142 1.38 14.87 -22.85
N LEU A 143 1.23 14.06 -21.80
CA LEU A 143 0.00 13.34 -21.49
C LEU A 143 -0.99 14.17 -20.66
N ASN A 144 -0.64 15.40 -20.28
CA ASN A 144 -1.35 16.20 -19.29
C ASN A 144 -1.67 15.37 -18.03
N ALA A 145 -0.69 14.62 -17.54
CA ALA A 145 -0.80 13.74 -16.38
C ALA A 145 0.18 14.17 -15.29
N LEU A 146 -0.16 13.90 -14.04
CA LEU A 146 0.69 14.15 -12.89
C LEU A 146 0.74 12.93 -11.98
N GLU A 147 1.93 12.62 -11.47
CA GLU A 147 2.08 11.67 -10.38
C GLU A 147 1.44 12.21 -9.09
N SER A 148 1.09 11.30 -8.17
CA SER A 148 0.32 11.63 -6.95
C SER A 148 0.89 12.83 -6.16
N VAL A 149 2.22 12.95 -6.10
CA VAL A 149 2.90 13.99 -5.30
C VAL A 149 2.80 15.37 -5.94
N ARG A 150 2.95 15.47 -7.28
CA ARG A 150 2.77 16.74 -8.00
C ARG A 150 1.29 17.07 -8.20
N TYR A 151 0.44 16.04 -8.29
CA TYR A 151 -1.00 16.22 -8.29
C TYR A 151 -1.46 16.88 -6.99
N LEU A 152 -0.93 16.47 -5.83
CA LEU A 152 -1.21 17.15 -4.56
C LEU A 152 -0.84 18.64 -4.61
N ASP A 153 0.33 19.01 -5.12
CA ASP A 153 0.71 20.42 -5.27
C ASP A 153 -0.23 21.22 -6.18
N TRP A 154 -0.75 20.58 -7.22
CA TRP A 154 -1.78 21.14 -8.10
C TRP A 154 -3.12 21.30 -7.37
N GLN A 155 -3.55 20.31 -6.58
CA GLN A 155 -4.75 20.43 -5.75
C GLN A 155 -4.62 21.59 -4.76
N LEU A 156 -3.45 21.73 -4.11
CA LEU A 156 -3.18 22.82 -3.17
C LEU A 156 -3.19 24.20 -3.84
N SER A 157 -2.71 24.33 -5.09
CA SER A 157 -2.75 25.62 -5.79
C SER A 157 -4.18 26.04 -6.16
N HIS A 158 -5.04 25.08 -6.49
CA HIS A 158 -6.45 25.34 -6.76
C HIS A 158 -7.26 25.58 -5.49
N LEU A 159 -6.94 24.89 -4.39
CA LEU A 159 -7.59 25.08 -3.08
C LEU A 159 -7.55 26.54 -2.61
N VAL A 160 -6.55 27.33 -3.03
CA VAL A 160 -6.45 28.78 -2.74
C VAL A 160 -7.55 29.61 -3.43
N ASN A 161 -8.15 29.11 -4.51
CA ASN A 161 -9.13 29.84 -5.32
C ASN A 161 -10.54 29.24 -5.26
N VAL A 162 -10.71 28.01 -4.76
CA VAL A 162 -12.04 27.38 -4.62
C VAL A 162 -12.92 28.22 -3.68
N SER A 163 -14.14 28.53 -4.11
CA SER A 163 -15.15 29.28 -3.35
C SER A 163 -16.07 28.38 -2.53
N SER A 164 -15.92 27.05 -2.69
CA SER A 164 -16.63 26.05 -1.90
C SER A 164 -16.53 26.31 -0.40
N ALA A 165 -17.61 25.98 0.31
CA ALA A 165 -17.71 26.19 1.74
C ALA A 165 -16.77 25.25 2.49
N LEU A 166 -15.58 25.74 2.83
CA LEU A 166 -14.66 25.05 3.74
C LEU A 166 -15.31 24.87 5.13
N PRO A 167 -14.98 23.78 5.84
CA PRO A 167 -15.42 23.58 7.22
C PRO A 167 -14.83 24.66 8.14
N SER A 168 -15.54 24.98 9.22
CA SER A 168 -15.04 25.96 10.19
C SER A 168 -13.82 25.45 10.97
N ARG A 169 -13.68 24.13 11.12
CA ARG A 169 -12.61 23.48 11.89
C ARG A 169 -12.16 22.17 11.25
N ILE A 170 -10.85 21.95 11.20
CA ILE A 170 -10.21 20.72 10.71
C ILE A 170 -9.25 20.20 11.77
N GLU A 171 -9.39 18.93 12.13
CA GLU A 171 -8.53 18.25 13.09
C GLU A 171 -7.63 17.24 12.36
N PHE A 172 -6.32 17.37 12.50
CA PHE A 172 -5.34 16.48 11.87
C PHE A 172 -4.95 15.36 12.83
N ALA A 173 -5.28 14.11 12.50
CA ALA A 173 -4.99 12.94 13.32
C ALA A 173 -3.86 12.08 12.71
N GLY A 174 -2.79 11.84 13.48
CA GLY A 174 -1.72 10.91 13.10
C GLY A 174 -0.74 11.43 12.05
N PHE A 175 -0.57 12.75 11.95
CA PHE A 175 0.45 13.37 11.10
C PHE A 175 1.71 13.67 11.92
N ASP A 176 2.54 12.65 12.13
CA ASP A 176 3.73 12.75 12.99
C ASP A 176 4.90 13.49 12.32
N GLN A 177 4.94 13.49 10.98
CA GLN A 177 5.94 14.18 10.18
C GLN A 177 5.27 15.19 9.26
N THR A 178 5.51 16.48 9.49
CA THR A 178 4.94 17.54 8.65
C THR A 178 5.80 17.73 7.40
N ALA A 179 5.45 17.03 6.32
CA ALA A 179 6.04 17.31 5.01
C ALA A 179 5.74 18.77 4.58
N PRO A 180 6.61 19.42 3.78
CA PRO A 180 6.37 20.77 3.28
C PRO A 180 5.00 20.98 2.61
N GLN A 181 4.50 19.98 1.87
CA GLN A 181 3.17 20.01 1.26
C GLN A 181 2.04 20.02 2.31
N GLU A 182 2.18 19.28 3.39
CA GLU A 182 1.22 19.30 4.50
C GLU A 182 1.25 20.64 5.24
N LYS A 183 2.45 21.20 5.48
CA LYS A 183 2.58 22.53 6.06
C LYS A 183 1.90 23.59 5.17
N ARG A 184 2.15 23.54 3.86
CA ARG A 184 1.49 24.41 2.87
C ARG A 184 -0.03 24.28 2.91
N LEU A 185 -0.56 23.06 3.05
CA LEU A 185 -1.99 22.83 3.21
C LEU A 185 -2.53 23.50 4.48
N ARG A 186 -1.89 23.27 5.63
CA ARG A 186 -2.29 23.86 6.92
C ARG A 186 -2.28 25.39 6.83
N ASP A 187 -1.25 25.97 6.21
CA ASP A 187 -1.13 27.42 6.01
C ASP A 187 -2.26 27.97 5.12
N ILE A 188 -2.60 27.30 4.01
CA ILE A 188 -3.71 27.70 3.13
C ILE A 188 -5.05 27.68 3.90
N LEU A 189 -5.28 26.64 4.72
CA LEU A 189 -6.50 26.50 5.51
C LEU A 189 -6.62 27.61 6.56
N MET A 190 -5.54 27.91 7.29
CA MET A 190 -5.51 28.98 8.29
C MET A 190 -5.75 30.35 7.64
N GLN A 191 -5.16 30.62 6.48
CA GLN A 191 -5.39 31.88 5.74
C GLN A 191 -6.84 32.05 5.28
N ARG A 192 -7.56 30.94 5.02
CA ARG A 192 -8.98 30.92 4.69
C ARG A 192 -9.90 31.04 5.91
N GLY A 193 -9.34 31.20 7.12
CA GLY A 193 -10.09 31.32 8.36
C GLY A 193 -10.63 30.00 8.90
N VAL A 194 -10.05 28.87 8.48
CA VAL A 194 -10.35 27.55 9.07
C VAL A 194 -9.51 27.36 10.32
N GLU A 195 -10.14 26.94 11.41
CA GLU A 195 -9.44 26.53 12.62
C GLU A 195 -8.73 25.18 12.39
N VAL A 196 -7.40 25.18 12.39
CA VAL A 196 -6.59 23.98 12.21
C VAL A 196 -6.02 23.55 13.55
N VAL A 197 -6.34 22.34 13.99
CA VAL A 197 -5.86 21.76 15.26
C VAL A 197 -5.36 20.34 15.06
N ASP A 198 -4.49 19.87 15.95
CA ASP A 198 -4.08 18.47 15.97
C ASP A 198 -5.06 17.65 16.84
N TYR A 199 -5.47 16.50 16.32
CA TYR A 199 -6.25 15.51 17.07
C TYR A 199 -5.29 14.64 17.88
N ILE A 200 -5.38 14.74 19.20
CA ILE A 200 -4.48 14.03 20.12
C ILE A 200 -4.79 12.53 20.07
N THR A 201 -3.84 11.76 19.56
CA THR A 201 -3.88 10.28 19.51
C THR A 201 -2.98 9.63 20.56
N THR A 202 -2.18 10.41 21.27
CA THR A 202 -1.23 9.94 22.28
C THR A 202 -1.80 10.00 23.69
N ALA A 203 -1.33 9.10 24.56
CA ALA A 203 -1.65 9.15 25.97
C ALA A 203 -0.93 10.35 26.62
N SER A 204 -1.61 11.00 27.57
CA SER A 204 -1.06 12.14 28.31
C SER A 204 -0.01 11.73 29.34
N GLU A 205 0.01 10.46 29.77
CA GLU A 205 0.91 9.95 30.79
C GLU A 205 1.95 8.99 30.20
N PRO A 206 3.21 9.08 30.61
CA PRO A 206 4.24 8.14 30.18
C PRO A 206 3.94 6.74 30.71
N ALA A 207 3.88 5.76 29.81
CA ALA A 207 3.70 4.36 30.17
C ALA A 207 4.99 3.78 30.79
N GLN A 208 4.84 2.76 31.63
CA GLN A 208 5.98 1.96 32.07
C GLN A 208 6.53 1.16 30.89
N THR A 209 7.80 1.41 30.56
CA THR A 209 8.49 0.74 29.47
C THR A 209 9.42 -0.33 30.02
N HIS A 210 9.38 -1.50 29.38
CA HIS A 210 10.31 -2.60 29.65
C HIS A 210 11.08 -2.89 28.38
N HIS A 211 12.39 -3.08 28.50
CA HIS A 211 13.26 -3.43 27.39
C HIS A 211 13.95 -4.77 27.70
N ILE A 212 13.80 -5.72 26.78
CA ILE A 212 14.42 -7.04 26.85
C ILE A 212 15.30 -7.25 25.63
N CYS A 213 16.45 -7.88 25.82
CA CYS A 213 17.36 -8.26 24.74
C CYS A 213 17.29 -9.78 24.57
N LEU A 214 17.12 -10.22 23.33
CA LEU A 214 17.01 -11.62 22.95
C LEU A 214 18.00 -11.94 21.84
N GLU A 215 18.33 -13.22 21.68
CA GLU A 215 19.45 -13.65 20.84
C GLU A 215 19.17 -13.54 19.33
N HIS A 216 17.90 -13.74 18.93
CA HIS A 216 17.51 -13.75 17.52
C HIS A 216 16.02 -13.40 17.33
N GLY A 217 15.63 -13.06 16.10
CA GLY A 217 14.28 -12.61 15.78
C GLY A 217 13.17 -13.64 16.07
N ASP A 218 13.43 -14.95 15.97
CA ASP A 218 12.46 -15.97 16.41
C ASP A 218 12.23 -15.95 17.93
N ALA A 219 13.28 -15.72 18.73
CA ALA A 219 13.14 -15.58 20.18
C ALA A 219 12.31 -14.33 20.52
N GLU A 220 12.50 -13.22 19.79
CA GLU A 220 11.67 -12.01 19.93
C GLU A 220 10.19 -12.30 19.64
N CYS A 221 9.90 -13.03 18.55
CA CYS A 221 8.52 -13.40 18.20
C CYS A 221 7.87 -14.27 19.29
N ARG A 222 8.57 -15.30 19.76
CA ARG A 222 8.08 -16.20 20.82
C ARG A 222 7.86 -15.45 22.14
N ALA A 223 8.81 -14.60 22.53
CA ALA A 223 8.69 -13.80 23.75
C ALA A 223 7.51 -12.82 23.67
N ALA A 224 7.29 -12.18 22.52
CA ALA A 224 6.16 -11.28 22.31
C ALA A 224 4.80 -12.00 22.45
N VAL A 225 4.68 -13.21 21.88
CA VAL A 225 3.46 -14.01 21.99
C VAL A 225 3.24 -14.51 23.42
N ALA A 226 4.28 -15.03 24.08
CA ALA A 226 4.20 -15.48 25.48
C ALA A 226 3.83 -14.32 26.43
N TRP A 227 4.40 -13.14 26.21
CA TRP A 227 4.02 -11.94 26.95
C TRP A 227 2.56 -11.55 26.72
N ALA A 228 2.09 -11.63 25.48
CA ALA A 228 0.69 -11.33 25.15
C ALA A 228 -0.28 -12.31 25.84
N GLU A 229 0.06 -13.59 25.89
CA GLU A 229 -0.70 -14.61 26.62
C GLU A 229 -0.76 -14.29 28.11
N GLN A 230 0.39 -14.06 28.75
CA GLN A 230 0.46 -13.73 30.17
C GLN A 230 -0.37 -12.47 30.49
N TYR A 231 -0.23 -11.42 29.69
CA TYR A 231 -0.93 -10.16 29.90
C TYR A 231 -2.46 -10.30 29.73
N LEU A 232 -2.92 -11.11 28.76
CA LEU A 232 -4.35 -11.38 28.59
C LEU A 232 -4.93 -12.24 29.71
N ASN A 233 -4.14 -13.14 30.28
CA ASN A 233 -4.55 -13.94 31.45
C ASN A 233 -4.74 -13.05 32.70
N GLU A 234 -3.86 -12.07 32.91
CA GLU A 234 -3.97 -11.09 34.00
C GLU A 234 -5.06 -10.04 33.72
N HIS A 235 -5.25 -9.67 32.44
CA HIS A 235 -6.20 -8.64 32.00
C HIS A 235 -7.08 -9.13 30.83
N PRO A 236 -8.18 -9.87 31.10
CA PRO A 236 -9.01 -10.49 30.06
C PRO A 236 -9.69 -9.53 29.06
N LYS A 237 -9.75 -8.23 29.38
CA LYS A 237 -10.35 -7.19 28.52
C LYS A 237 -9.29 -6.30 27.85
N ALA A 238 -8.01 -6.59 28.04
CA ALA A 238 -6.95 -5.81 27.42
C ALA A 238 -6.96 -5.96 25.89
N THR A 239 -6.57 -4.89 25.21
CA THR A 239 -6.30 -4.90 23.77
C THR A 239 -4.79 -4.77 23.59
N ILE A 240 -4.19 -5.74 22.91
CA ILE A 240 -2.74 -5.78 22.68
C ILE A 240 -2.45 -5.49 21.22
N ALA A 241 -1.43 -4.67 20.96
CA ALA A 241 -0.88 -4.44 19.64
C ALA A 241 0.60 -4.85 19.63
N VAL A 242 0.95 -5.78 18.74
CA VAL A 242 2.34 -6.15 18.46
C VAL A 242 2.78 -5.41 17.19
N VAL A 243 3.79 -4.56 17.31
CA VAL A 243 4.29 -3.73 16.21
C VAL A 243 5.68 -4.22 15.80
N THR A 244 5.85 -4.48 14.52
CA THR A 244 7.14 -4.88 13.93
C THR A 244 7.38 -4.17 12.61
N PRO A 245 8.61 -3.68 12.34
CA PRO A 245 8.93 -3.06 11.06
C PRO A 245 8.98 -4.08 9.91
N ARG A 246 9.14 -5.38 10.20
CA ARG A 246 9.33 -6.46 9.20
C ARG A 246 8.14 -7.41 9.14
N LEU A 247 6.92 -6.90 9.33
CA LEU A 247 5.73 -7.73 9.40
C LEU A 247 5.58 -8.64 8.18
N SER A 248 5.90 -8.18 6.97
CA SER A 248 5.82 -8.99 5.74
C SER A 248 6.66 -10.28 5.79
N GLU A 249 7.80 -10.25 6.48
CA GLU A 249 8.72 -11.39 6.58
C GLU A 249 8.29 -12.36 7.68
N ILE A 250 7.94 -11.82 8.86
CA ILE A 250 7.65 -12.62 10.06
C ILE A 250 6.16 -12.93 10.25
N ARG A 251 5.28 -12.49 9.34
CA ARG A 251 3.83 -12.66 9.47
C ARG A 251 3.43 -14.11 9.69
N ASN A 252 3.91 -15.01 8.85
CA ASN A 252 3.48 -16.42 8.90
C ASN A 252 3.96 -17.06 10.19
N GLN A 253 5.21 -16.82 10.58
CA GLN A 253 5.76 -17.27 11.85
C GLN A 253 4.97 -16.74 13.05
N LEU A 254 4.62 -15.45 13.07
CA LEU A 254 3.78 -14.88 14.12
C LEU A 254 2.36 -15.47 14.10
N ALA A 255 1.79 -15.73 12.93
CA ALA A 255 0.48 -16.35 12.80
C ALA A 255 0.48 -17.76 13.39
N ASP A 256 1.49 -18.56 13.06
CA ASP A 256 1.65 -19.92 13.56
C ASP A 256 1.82 -19.92 15.09
N LEU A 257 2.70 -19.05 15.62
CA LEU A 257 2.90 -18.91 17.07
C LEU A 257 1.65 -18.44 17.81
N LEU A 258 0.88 -17.50 17.23
CA LEU A 258 -0.37 -17.03 17.80
C LEU A 258 -1.46 -18.11 17.77
N ASP A 259 -1.57 -18.87 16.69
CA ASP A 259 -2.51 -19.99 16.58
C ASP A 259 -2.12 -21.11 17.57
N ASP A 260 -0.84 -21.44 17.72
CA ASP A 260 -0.36 -22.45 18.68
C ASP A 260 -0.73 -22.10 20.14
N VAL A 261 -0.65 -20.82 20.51
CA VAL A 261 -0.88 -20.35 21.89
C VAL A 261 -2.36 -20.07 22.16
N PHE A 262 -3.04 -19.34 21.26
CA PHE A 262 -4.42 -18.91 21.49
C PHE A 262 -5.49 -19.83 20.90
N TYR A 263 -5.13 -20.66 19.92
CA TYR A 263 -6.04 -21.53 19.17
C TYR A 263 -5.46 -22.93 18.89
N PRO A 264 -4.99 -23.67 19.90
CA PRO A 264 -4.37 -24.99 19.69
C PRO A 264 -5.32 -26.00 19.03
N GLU A 265 -6.65 -25.83 19.17
CA GLU A 265 -7.65 -26.64 18.48
C GLU A 265 -7.66 -26.48 16.94
N SER A 266 -7.07 -25.40 16.41
CA SER A 266 -7.03 -25.10 14.98
C SER A 266 -6.20 -26.10 14.16
N VAL A 267 -5.34 -26.87 14.83
CA VAL A 267 -4.59 -28.00 14.23
C VAL A 267 -5.55 -29.06 13.66
N ARG A 268 -6.78 -29.15 14.17
CA ARG A 268 -7.79 -30.06 13.65
C ARG A 268 -8.33 -29.51 12.32
N PRO A 269 -8.31 -30.29 11.21
CA PRO A 269 -8.79 -29.81 9.91
C PRO A 269 -10.22 -29.25 9.91
N SER A 270 -11.10 -29.76 10.76
CA SER A 270 -12.48 -29.28 10.90
C SER A 270 -12.59 -27.90 11.58
N LEU A 271 -11.58 -27.50 12.35
CA LEU A 271 -11.53 -26.23 13.07
C LEU A 271 -10.47 -25.27 12.50
N ALA A 272 -9.74 -25.68 11.46
CA ALA A 272 -8.73 -24.86 10.81
C ALA A 272 -9.27 -23.51 10.30
N ALA A 273 -10.56 -23.44 9.95
CA ALA A 273 -11.23 -22.22 9.46
C ALA A 273 -11.93 -21.39 10.57
N MET A 274 -11.70 -21.70 11.85
CA MET A 274 -12.33 -20.96 12.95
C MET A 274 -11.93 -19.48 12.95
N PRO A 275 -12.83 -18.56 13.37
CA PRO A 275 -12.51 -17.13 13.41
C PRO A 275 -11.49 -16.83 14.52
N ARG A 276 -10.36 -16.22 14.17
CA ARG A 276 -9.35 -15.73 15.12
C ARG A 276 -9.77 -14.37 15.69
N ARG A 277 -9.39 -14.10 16.95
CA ARG A 277 -9.61 -12.81 17.64
C ARG A 277 -8.41 -11.87 17.55
N TYR A 278 -7.46 -12.14 16.65
CA TYR A 278 -6.39 -11.22 16.29
C TYR A 278 -6.48 -10.88 14.80
N ASN A 279 -5.88 -9.76 14.41
CA ASN A 279 -5.86 -9.30 13.02
C ASN A 279 -4.46 -8.79 12.67
N PHE A 280 -4.00 -9.11 11.45
CA PHE A 280 -2.76 -8.56 10.90
C PHE A 280 -3.02 -7.25 10.20
N SER A 281 -2.12 -6.30 10.42
CA SER A 281 -2.23 -5.00 9.79
C SER A 281 -2.01 -5.02 8.29
N LEU A 282 -1.10 -5.89 7.85
CA LEU A 282 -0.76 -6.12 6.46
C LEU A 282 -1.50 -7.39 5.99
N GLY A 283 -2.46 -7.20 5.09
CA GLY A 283 -3.12 -8.31 4.41
C GLY A 283 -2.15 -9.02 3.47
N THR A 284 -2.39 -10.31 3.21
CA THR A 284 -1.73 -11.01 2.12
C THR A 284 -2.30 -10.52 0.79
N PRO A 285 -1.47 -10.12 -0.19
CA PRO A 285 -1.93 -9.79 -1.53
C PRO A 285 -2.84 -10.89 -2.08
N LEU A 286 -3.97 -10.48 -2.68
CA LEU A 286 -4.95 -11.42 -3.21
C LEU A 286 -4.33 -12.38 -4.24
N ALA A 287 -3.38 -11.88 -5.03
CA ALA A 287 -2.62 -12.66 -6.00
C ALA A 287 -1.85 -13.83 -5.37
N GLN A 288 -1.41 -13.73 -4.12
CA GLN A 288 -0.68 -14.79 -3.42
C GLN A 288 -1.60 -15.91 -2.90
N GLN A 289 -2.93 -15.74 -2.95
CA GLN A 289 -3.84 -16.82 -2.56
C GLN A 289 -3.75 -17.96 -3.57
N PRO A 290 -3.56 -19.23 -3.14
CA PRO A 290 -3.27 -20.33 -4.07
C PRO A 290 -4.29 -20.52 -5.20
N VAL A 291 -5.58 -20.34 -4.90
CA VAL A 291 -6.66 -20.39 -5.90
C VAL A 291 -6.50 -19.28 -6.95
N ILE A 292 -6.15 -18.08 -6.51
CA ILE A 292 -6.07 -16.88 -7.35
C ILE A 292 -4.78 -16.90 -8.15
N GLN A 293 -3.68 -17.33 -7.56
CA GLN A 293 -2.43 -17.61 -8.27
C GLN A 293 -2.65 -18.61 -9.40
N SER A 294 -3.46 -19.65 -9.17
CA SER A 294 -3.79 -20.66 -10.19
C SER A 294 -4.60 -20.07 -11.34
N ALA A 295 -5.61 -19.24 -11.03
CA ALA A 295 -6.38 -18.52 -12.04
C ALA A 295 -5.51 -17.53 -12.84
N LEU A 296 -4.62 -16.78 -12.18
CA LEU A 296 -3.70 -15.86 -12.83
C LEU A 296 -2.70 -16.60 -13.74
N ASN A 297 -2.19 -17.76 -13.30
CA ASN A 297 -1.30 -18.59 -14.13
C ASN A 297 -2.01 -19.12 -15.37
N LEU A 298 -3.28 -19.52 -15.27
CA LEU A 298 -4.10 -19.91 -16.43
C LEU A 298 -4.30 -18.74 -17.40
N LEU A 299 -4.56 -17.53 -16.89
CA LEU A 299 -4.67 -16.34 -17.75
C LEU A 299 -3.33 -16.03 -18.44
N ARG A 300 -2.22 -16.09 -17.70
CA ARG A 300 -0.86 -15.91 -18.25
C ARG A 300 -0.55 -16.89 -19.37
N LEU A 301 -1.02 -18.14 -19.26
CA LEU A 301 -0.86 -19.15 -20.32
C LEU A 301 -1.39 -18.64 -21.68
N VAL A 302 -2.53 -17.96 -21.66
CA VAL A 302 -3.23 -17.49 -22.86
C VAL A 302 -2.75 -16.11 -23.32
N THR A 303 -2.31 -15.26 -22.39
CA THR A 303 -1.95 -13.87 -22.72
C THR A 303 -0.46 -13.65 -22.94
N ALA A 304 0.42 -14.49 -22.40
CA ALA A 304 1.85 -14.30 -22.49
C ALA A 304 2.39 -14.79 -23.85
N TYR A 305 3.26 -13.99 -24.46
CA TYR A 305 3.95 -14.38 -25.69
C TYR A 305 5.01 -15.48 -25.43
N GLN A 306 5.69 -15.40 -24.29
CA GLN A 306 6.63 -16.42 -23.82
C GLN A 306 6.23 -16.90 -22.42
N LEU A 307 6.25 -18.21 -22.25
CA LEU A 307 5.91 -18.91 -21.03
C LEU A 307 7.20 -19.45 -20.41
N ALA A 308 7.42 -19.14 -19.14
CA ALA A 308 8.49 -19.77 -18.38
C ALA A 308 8.03 -21.16 -17.92
N TYR A 309 8.92 -22.15 -18.03
CA TYR A 309 8.65 -23.52 -17.59
C TYR A 309 8.12 -23.58 -16.14
N ALA A 310 8.72 -22.82 -15.23
CA ALA A 310 8.33 -22.80 -13.82
C ALA A 310 6.87 -22.40 -13.61
N ASP A 311 6.35 -21.46 -14.41
CA ASP A 311 4.96 -21.00 -14.31
C ASP A 311 3.98 -22.07 -14.81
N VAL A 312 4.32 -22.73 -15.92
CA VAL A 312 3.47 -23.79 -16.50
C VAL A 312 3.51 -25.06 -15.64
N SER A 313 4.67 -25.39 -15.07
CA SER A 313 4.83 -26.46 -14.09
C SER A 313 3.95 -26.23 -12.85
N ALA A 314 4.06 -25.03 -12.24
CA ALA A 314 3.25 -24.66 -11.09
C ALA A 314 1.74 -24.66 -11.40
N MET A 315 1.36 -24.28 -12.62
CA MET A 315 -0.02 -24.38 -13.08
C MET A 315 -0.47 -25.84 -13.20
N LEU A 316 0.28 -26.70 -13.90
CA LEU A 316 -0.08 -28.12 -14.07
C LEU A 316 -0.29 -28.82 -12.73
N LEU A 317 0.62 -28.60 -11.79
CA LEU A 317 0.59 -29.21 -10.47
C LEU A 317 -0.40 -28.54 -9.49
N SER A 318 -1.09 -27.48 -9.91
CA SER A 318 -2.06 -26.80 -9.06
C SER A 318 -3.32 -27.67 -8.84
N PRO A 319 -3.78 -27.80 -7.58
CA PRO A 319 -5.01 -28.52 -7.27
C PRO A 319 -6.28 -27.73 -7.63
N PHE A 320 -6.17 -26.45 -7.97
CA PHE A 320 -7.30 -25.51 -8.04
C PHE A 320 -7.95 -25.37 -9.42
N TRP A 321 -7.63 -26.25 -10.38
CA TRP A 321 -8.26 -26.24 -11.71
C TRP A 321 -8.41 -27.64 -12.32
N SER A 322 -9.49 -27.81 -13.09
CA SER A 322 -9.92 -29.09 -13.69
C SER A 322 -9.99 -30.23 -12.66
N ALA A 323 -9.96 -31.49 -13.10
CA ALA A 323 -10.00 -32.67 -12.25
C ALA A 323 -8.62 -33.01 -11.67
N SER A 324 -8.03 -32.09 -10.90
CA SER A 324 -6.64 -32.15 -10.43
C SER A 324 -6.26 -33.46 -9.72
N GLN A 325 -7.17 -34.05 -8.94
CA GLN A 325 -6.92 -35.33 -8.26
C GLN A 325 -6.98 -36.53 -9.21
N GLN A 326 -7.86 -36.50 -10.22
CA GLN A 326 -8.02 -37.62 -11.17
C GLN A 326 -6.94 -37.59 -12.26
N GLU A 327 -6.47 -36.39 -12.63
CA GLU A 327 -5.48 -36.16 -13.67
C GLU A 327 -4.05 -36.05 -13.11
N ALA A 328 -3.85 -36.18 -11.80
CA ALA A 328 -2.58 -35.91 -11.11
C ALA A 328 -1.38 -36.61 -11.76
N ASP A 329 -1.51 -37.91 -12.04
CA ASP A 329 -0.45 -38.72 -12.64
C ASP A 329 -0.11 -38.25 -14.06
N ALA A 330 -1.13 -37.97 -14.87
CA ALA A 330 -0.95 -37.49 -16.24
C ALA A 330 -0.26 -36.12 -16.27
N ARG A 331 -0.62 -35.21 -15.35
CA ARG A 331 -0.01 -33.89 -15.22
C ARG A 331 1.43 -33.96 -14.74
N ALA A 332 1.74 -34.85 -13.79
CA ALA A 332 3.10 -35.08 -13.32
C ALA A 332 4.01 -35.65 -14.43
N LEU A 333 3.48 -36.59 -15.22
CA LEU A 333 4.19 -37.13 -16.39
C LEU A 333 4.43 -36.07 -17.47
N LEU A 334 3.46 -35.18 -17.69
CA LEU A 334 3.60 -34.06 -18.62
C LEU A 334 4.68 -33.09 -18.12
N ASP A 335 4.66 -32.69 -16.84
CA ASP A 335 5.69 -31.82 -16.24
C ASP A 335 7.10 -32.42 -16.37
N ALA A 336 7.25 -33.72 -16.11
CA ALA A 336 8.52 -34.42 -16.26
C ALA A 336 9.04 -34.40 -17.71
N LYS A 337 8.16 -34.71 -18.68
CA LYS A 337 8.53 -34.65 -20.11
C LYS A 337 8.85 -33.25 -20.58
N MET A 338 8.13 -32.24 -20.09
CA MET A 338 8.41 -30.84 -20.39
C MET A 338 9.81 -30.46 -19.91
N ARG A 339 10.18 -30.87 -18.68
CA ARG A 339 11.50 -30.60 -18.11
C ARG A 339 12.64 -31.19 -18.94
N GLU A 340 12.41 -32.34 -19.57
CA GLU A 340 13.40 -33.02 -20.42
C GLU A 340 13.55 -32.38 -21.81
N LYS A 341 12.44 -31.89 -22.39
CA LYS A 341 12.38 -31.58 -23.83
C LYS A 341 12.14 -30.12 -24.17
N LEU A 342 11.56 -29.34 -23.28
CA LEU A 342 11.27 -27.93 -23.54
C LEU A 342 12.39 -27.02 -23.02
N PRO A 343 12.70 -25.93 -23.73
CA PRO A 343 13.57 -24.88 -23.22
C PRO A 343 12.94 -24.18 -22.00
N MET A 344 13.75 -23.45 -21.22
CA MET A 344 13.25 -22.71 -20.05
C MET A 344 12.12 -21.71 -20.38
N GLN A 345 12.08 -21.22 -21.62
CA GLN A 345 11.03 -20.35 -22.14
C GLN A 345 10.54 -20.88 -23.49
N PHE A 346 9.21 -21.02 -23.65
CA PHE A 346 8.58 -21.50 -24.88
C PHE A 346 7.27 -20.75 -25.15
N THR A 347 6.73 -20.88 -26.36
CA THR A 347 5.45 -20.23 -26.73
C THR A 347 4.27 -21.18 -26.51
N LEU A 348 3.06 -20.63 -26.37
CA LEU A 348 1.85 -21.44 -26.26
C LEU A 348 1.65 -22.37 -27.46
N ALA A 349 1.97 -21.91 -28.68
CA ALA A 349 1.87 -22.73 -29.89
C ALA A 349 2.76 -23.98 -29.78
N HIS A 350 3.99 -23.81 -29.30
CA HIS A 350 4.93 -24.91 -29.10
C HIS A 350 4.48 -25.85 -27.98
N PHE A 351 3.81 -25.32 -26.94
CA PHE A 351 3.22 -26.13 -25.88
C PHE A 351 2.00 -26.96 -26.33
N ILE A 352 1.20 -26.46 -27.28
CA ILE A 352 0.04 -27.18 -27.83
C ILE A 352 0.48 -28.29 -28.80
N GLU A 353 1.58 -28.09 -29.52
CA GLU A 353 2.16 -29.09 -30.43
C GLU A 353 2.89 -30.23 -29.68
N PHE A 354 3.31 -29.98 -28.44
CA PHE A 354 4.00 -30.91 -27.56
C PHE A 354 3.03 -31.90 -26.89
#